data_AF-A0A8T3CM75-F1
#
_entry.id   AF-A0A8T3CM75-F1
#
_cell.length_a   1.000
_cell.length_b   1.000
_cell.length_c   1.000
_cell.angle_alpha   90.00
_cell.angle_beta   90.00
_cell.angle_gamma   90.00
#
_symmetry.space_group_name_H-M   'P 1'
#
loop_
_entity.id
_entity.type
_entity.pdbx_description
1 polymer ?
#
loop_
_entity_poly.entity_id
_entity_poly.type
_entity_poly.pdbx_seq_one_letter_code
_entity_poly.pdbx_strand_id
1 'polypeptide(L)'
;ALLGNELEPLLDDVLHAKPNANAVASIAKTIHVHSKHWKCLKRYSSTVDLSLAEALSREKDETEAVRAMSLLSVDVNLSSKAEQPRAAPEPMDEEPAL
;
A
#
# COMPACT_ATOMS: atom_id res chain seq x y z
N ALA A 1 27.06 -8.68 -3.28
CA ALA A 1 26.63 -7.88 -4.45
C ALA A 1 27.68 -7.96 -5.56
N LEU A 2 27.30 -7.92 -6.84
CA LEU A 2 28.08 -8.36 -8.02
C LEU A 2 28.35 -9.87 -8.11
N LEU A 3 28.87 -10.51 -7.05
CA LEU A 3 29.13 -11.96 -7.02
C LEU A 3 28.00 -12.79 -6.41
N GLY A 4 26.88 -12.17 -6.03
CA GLY A 4 25.74 -12.87 -5.41
C GLY A 4 25.93 -13.31 -3.95
N ASN A 5 27.11 -13.10 -3.37
CA ASN A 5 27.36 -13.37 -1.95
C ASN A 5 26.43 -12.55 -1.05
N GLU A 6 26.03 -13.16 0.07
CA GLU A 6 25.32 -12.51 1.16
C GLU A 6 26.13 -11.31 1.67
N LEU A 7 25.43 -10.20 1.89
CA LEU A 7 26.02 -8.99 2.43
C LEU A 7 25.90 -9.00 3.94
N GLU A 8 26.86 -8.39 4.61
CA GLU A 8 26.74 -8.12 6.05
C GLU A 8 25.45 -7.31 6.31
N PRO A 9 24.66 -7.66 7.34
CA PRO A 9 23.47 -6.92 7.69
C PRO A 9 23.80 -5.47 8.04
N LEU A 10 22.87 -4.56 7.75
CA LEU A 10 22.97 -3.20 8.25
C LEU A 10 22.84 -3.19 9.78
N LEU A 11 23.54 -2.26 10.43
CA LEU A 11 23.43 -2.04 11.87
C LEU A 11 22.01 -1.59 12.24
N ASP A 12 21.53 -2.04 13.38
CA ASP A 12 20.18 -1.74 13.87
C ASP A 12 19.94 -0.22 14.01
N ASP A 13 20.92 0.49 14.56
CA ASP A 13 20.89 1.96 14.66
C ASP A 13 20.70 2.63 13.30
N VAL A 14 21.29 2.07 12.23
CA VAL A 14 21.15 2.60 10.86
C VAL A 14 19.79 2.28 10.28
N LEU A 15 19.22 1.11 10.58
CA LEU A 15 17.88 0.72 10.15
C LEU A 15 16.79 1.64 10.73
N HIS A 16 16.95 2.03 11.99
CA HIS A 16 16.01 2.88 12.73
C HIS A 16 16.32 4.39 12.64
N ALA A 17 17.51 4.76 12.15
CA ALA A 17 17.86 6.16 11.96
C ALA A 17 16.99 6.84 10.90
N LYS A 18 16.45 8.02 11.25
CA LYS A 18 15.76 8.88 10.28
C LYS A 18 16.76 9.60 9.38
N PRO A 19 16.42 9.82 8.09
CA PRO A 19 17.21 10.67 7.22
C PRO A 19 17.33 12.08 7.81
N ASN A 20 18.50 12.70 7.66
CA ASN A 20 18.67 14.08 8.12
C ASN A 20 17.82 15.06 7.30
N ALA A 21 17.49 16.22 7.89
CA ALA A 21 16.59 17.20 7.28
C ALA A 21 17.04 17.68 5.89
N ASN A 22 18.35 17.80 5.65
CA ASN A 22 18.88 18.22 4.35
C ASN A 22 18.66 17.14 3.29
N ALA A 23 18.84 15.87 3.64
CA ALA A 23 18.56 14.74 2.76
C ALA A 23 17.06 14.67 2.43
N VAL A 24 16.20 14.82 3.44
CA VAL A 24 14.73 14.85 3.24
C VAL A 24 14.33 15.96 2.28
N ALA A 25 14.80 17.20 2.53
CA ALA A 25 14.49 18.34 1.66
C ALA A 25 15.00 18.14 0.23
N SER A 26 16.21 17.59 0.07
CA SER A 26 16.82 17.35 -1.24
C SER A 26 16.05 16.30 -2.03
N ILE A 27 15.71 15.16 -1.41
CA ILE A 27 14.95 14.10 -2.06
C ILE A 27 13.52 14.55 -2.37
N ALA A 28 12.85 15.24 -1.45
CA ALA A 28 11.51 15.79 -1.68
C ALA A 28 11.50 16.74 -2.89
N LYS A 29 12.52 17.61 -3.02
CA LYS A 29 12.67 18.48 -4.20
C LYS A 29 12.88 17.69 -5.49
N THR A 30 13.73 16.66 -5.47
CA THR A 30 13.93 15.78 -6.63
C THR A 30 12.64 15.07 -7.03
N ILE A 31 11.89 14.52 -6.07
CA ILE A 31 10.59 13.90 -6.31
C ILE A 31 9.63 14.92 -6.93
N HIS A 32 9.56 16.14 -6.38
CA HIS A 32 8.70 17.19 -6.90
C HIS A 32 8.96 17.46 -8.39
N VAL A 33 10.23 17.69 -8.78
CA VAL A 33 10.63 17.96 -10.17
C VAL A 33 10.35 16.76 -11.09
N HIS A 34 10.71 15.56 -10.66
CA HIS A 34 10.66 14.37 -11.52
C HIS A 34 9.30 13.66 -11.55
N SER A 35 8.41 13.91 -10.59
CA SER A 35 7.07 13.29 -10.53
C SER A 35 6.19 13.60 -11.75
N LYS A 36 6.49 14.69 -12.48
CA LYS A 36 5.87 15.03 -13.76
C LYS A 36 6.15 13.98 -14.84
N HIS A 37 7.34 13.38 -14.80
CA HIS A 37 7.84 12.46 -15.81
C HIS A 37 7.72 11.00 -15.37
N TRP A 38 7.80 10.74 -14.06
CA TRP A 38 7.82 9.39 -13.50
C TRP A 38 6.67 9.20 -12.50
N LYS A 39 5.62 8.49 -12.91
CA LYS A 39 4.42 8.28 -12.07
C LYS A 39 4.73 7.57 -10.75
N CYS A 40 5.70 6.65 -10.74
CA CYS A 40 6.11 5.91 -9.54
C CYS A 40 6.59 6.83 -8.42
N LEU A 41 7.14 8.01 -8.73
CA LEU A 41 7.67 8.92 -7.72
C LEU A 41 6.59 9.57 -6.85
N LYS A 42 5.35 9.67 -7.35
CA LYS A 42 4.25 10.33 -6.64
C LYS A 42 3.94 9.66 -5.29
N ARG A 43 4.09 8.33 -5.21
CA ARG A 43 3.77 7.57 -4.00
C ARG A 43 4.74 7.84 -2.84
N TYR A 44 5.95 8.31 -3.14
CA TYR A 44 7.02 8.48 -2.15
C TYR A 44 7.09 9.89 -1.55
N SER A 45 6.29 10.84 -2.04
CA SER A 45 6.34 12.22 -1.55
C SER A 45 6.05 12.37 -0.06
N SER A 46 5.33 11.42 0.55
CA SER A 46 4.94 11.42 1.96
C SER A 46 5.74 10.46 2.84
N THR A 47 6.80 9.84 2.31
CA THR A 47 7.59 8.81 3.03
C THR A 47 9.08 9.13 3.09
N VAL A 48 9.48 10.33 2.66
CA VAL A 48 10.91 10.68 2.52
C VAL A 48 11.61 10.80 3.88
N ASP A 49 10.86 11.07 4.94
CA ASP A 49 11.33 11.25 6.31
C ASP A 49 11.33 9.98 7.16
N LEU A 50 10.85 8.86 6.61
CA LEU A 50 10.84 7.58 7.30
C LEU A 50 12.24 6.95 7.34
N SER A 51 12.54 6.29 8.45
CA SER A 51 13.64 5.34 8.54
C SER A 51 13.37 4.10 7.67
N LEU A 52 14.41 3.30 7.43
CA LEU A 52 14.26 2.08 6.63
C LEU A 52 13.32 1.09 7.30
N ALA A 53 13.41 0.92 8.61
CA ALA A 53 12.52 0.04 9.38
C ALA A 53 11.05 0.49 9.31
N GLU A 54 10.78 1.79 9.47
CA GLU A 54 9.42 2.36 9.33
C GLU A 54 8.86 2.14 7.91
N ALA A 55 9.69 2.37 6.88
CA ALA A 55 9.28 2.17 5.49
C ALA A 55 8.93 0.70 5.18
N LEU A 56 9.75 -0.24 5.65
CA LEU A 56 9.51 -1.68 5.48
C LEU A 56 8.27 -2.15 6.24
N SER A 57 8.05 -1.67 7.46
CA SER A 57 6.84 -1.99 8.23
C SER A 57 5.60 -1.53 7.49
N ARG A 58 5.60 -0.29 6.97
CA ARG A 58 4.47 0.25 6.23
C ARG A 58 4.16 -0.57 4.97
N GLU A 59 5.19 -0.94 4.20
CA GLU A 59 5.01 -1.77 2.99
C GLU A 59 4.42 -3.14 3.36
N LYS A 60 4.91 -3.74 4.45
CA LYS A 60 4.35 -4.98 4.97
C LYS A 60 2.86 -4.82 5.32
N ASP A 61 2.50 -3.79 6.06
CA ASP A 61 1.11 -3.54 6.47
C ASP A 61 0.18 -3.36 5.24
N GLU A 62 0.62 -2.60 4.24
CA GLU A 62 -0.12 -2.39 2.99
C GLU A 62 -0.29 -3.72 2.21
N THR A 63 0.75 -4.55 2.12
CA THR A 63 0.69 -5.84 1.41
C THR A 63 -0.12 -6.89 2.17
N GLU A 64 -0.05 -6.91 3.50
CA GLU A 64 -0.86 -7.78 4.35
C GLU A 64 -2.35 -7.45 4.26
N ALA A 65 -2.70 -6.16 4.20
CA ALA A 65 -4.08 -5.73 3.99
C ALA A 65 -4.64 -6.26 2.65
N VAL A 66 -3.86 -6.15 1.58
CA VAL A 66 -4.24 -6.70 0.27
C VAL A 66 -4.32 -8.22 0.30
N ARG A 67 -3.38 -8.88 0.98
CA ARG A 67 -3.38 -10.34 1.15
C ARG A 67 -4.63 -10.80 1.88
N ALA A 68 -5.03 -10.13 2.96
CA ALA A 68 -6.23 -10.46 3.72
C ALA A 68 -7.50 -10.36 2.83
N MET A 69 -7.60 -9.33 1.98
CA MET A 69 -8.71 -9.22 1.02
C MET A 69 -8.73 -10.37 0.00
N SER A 70 -7.55 -10.82 -0.46
CA SER A 70 -7.46 -11.97 -1.37
C SER A 70 -7.86 -13.30 -0.72
N LEU A 71 -7.80 -13.41 0.62
CA LEU A 71 -8.17 -14.63 1.35
C LEU A 71 -9.69 -14.73 1.60
N LEU A 72 -10.45 -13.66 1.37
CA LEU A 72 -11.90 -13.69 1.49
C LEU A 72 -12.51 -14.46 0.31
N SER A 73 -12.89 -15.71 0.56
CA SER A 73 -13.67 -16.50 -0.40
C SER A 73 -15.15 -16.19 -0.25
N VAL A 74 -15.83 -15.94 -1.37
CA VAL A 74 -17.30 -15.85 -1.41
C VAL A 74 -17.84 -17.28 -1.53
N ASP A 75 -18.39 -17.81 -0.43
CA ASP A 75 -19.10 -19.08 -0.47
C ASP A 75 -20.46 -18.86 -1.16
N VAL A 76 -20.50 -19.00 -2.48
CA VAL A 76 -21.76 -19.03 -3.23
C VAL A 76 -22.33 -20.41 -3.02
N ASN A 77 -23.19 -20.54 -2.01
CA ASN A 77 -23.93 -21.75 -1.71
C ASN A 77 -24.86 -22.11 -2.90
N LEU A 78 -24.31 -22.80 -3.91
CA LEU A 78 -25.05 -23.40 -5.03
C LEU A 78 -25.61 -24.78 -4.65
N SER A 79 -26.09 -24.93 -3.42
CA SER A 79 -26.79 -26.14 -2.99
C SER A 79 -28.13 -25.82 -2.34
N SER A 80 -29.03 -25.23 -3.12
CA SER A 80 -30.42 -25.68 -3.07
C SER A 80 -31.08 -25.49 -4.42
N LYS A 81 -31.21 -26.60 -5.15
CA LYS A 81 -32.23 -26.83 -6.15
C LYS A 81 -33.60 -26.55 -5.51
N ALA A 82 -34.08 -25.32 -5.56
CA ALA A 82 -35.47 -24.95 -5.31
C ALA A 82 -35.75 -23.61 -6.01
N GLU A 83 -36.52 -23.73 -7.08
CA GLU A 83 -37.24 -22.72 -7.84
C GLU A 83 -37.54 -21.41 -7.08
N GLN A 84 -37.05 -20.27 -7.59
CA GLN A 84 -37.83 -19.04 -7.85
C GLN A 84 -36.92 -17.87 -8.31
N PRO A 85 -37.37 -17.04 -9.28
CA PRO A 85 -36.59 -15.92 -9.79
C PRO A 85 -36.69 -14.74 -8.81
N ARG A 86 -35.64 -14.49 -8.01
CA ARG A 86 -35.61 -13.31 -7.15
C ARG A 86 -35.11 -12.11 -7.95
N ALA A 87 -36.06 -11.45 -8.62
CA ALA A 87 -35.91 -10.06 -9.00
C ALA A 87 -35.92 -9.19 -7.73
N ALA A 88 -34.87 -8.41 -7.52
CA ALA A 88 -34.93 -6.96 -7.30
C ALA A 88 -33.51 -6.42 -6.99
N PRO A 89 -33.10 -5.32 -7.62
CA PRO A 89 -31.81 -4.68 -7.40
C PRO A 89 -31.73 -4.00 -6.02
N GLU A 90 -30.50 -3.71 -5.60
CA GLU A 90 -30.06 -3.12 -4.34
C GLU A 90 -30.89 -1.90 -3.88
N PRO A 91 -31.15 -1.74 -2.56
CA PRO A 91 -31.80 -0.54 -2.03
C PRO A 91 -30.77 0.60 -1.99
N MET A 92 -30.66 1.38 -3.06
CA MET A 92 -29.85 2.59 -3.09
C MET A 92 -30.72 3.82 -2.77
N ASP A 93 -30.48 4.35 -1.57
CA ASP A 93 -30.74 5.68 -1.00
C ASP A 93 -32.06 6.43 -1.31
N GLU A 94 -32.86 6.63 -0.26
CA GLU A 94 -33.86 7.69 -0.21
C GLU A 94 -33.16 9.05 0.01
N GLU A 95 -33.09 9.89 -1.01
CA GLU A 95 -32.80 11.31 -0.85
C GLU A 95 -34.09 12.01 -0.36
N PRO A 96 -34.09 12.69 0.82
CA PRO A 96 -35.27 13.38 1.30
C PRO A 96 -35.54 14.63 0.46
N ALA A 97 -36.73 14.73 -0.12
CA ALA A 97 -37.18 15.90 -0.85
C ALA A 97 -37.30 17.13 0.08
N LEU A 98 -36.48 18.15 -0.15
CA LEU A 98 -36.74 19.56 0.20
C LEU A 98 -36.14 20.50 -0.86
#